data_AF-A0A4Q0SGY7-F1
#
_entry.id   AF-A0A4Q0SGY7-F1
#
_cell.length_a   1.000
_cell.length_b   1.000
_cell.length_c   1.000
_cell.angle_alpha   90.00
_cell.angle_beta   90.00
_cell.angle_gamma   90.00
#
_symmetry.space_group_name_H-M   'P 1'
#
loop_
_entity.id
_entity.type
_entity.pdbx_description
1 polymer ?
#
loop_
_entity_poly.entity_id
_entity_poly.type
_entity_poly.pdbx_seq_one_letter_code
_entity_poly.pdbx_strand_id
1 'polypeptide(L)'
;MFECVSIGRPLDYEIGKPATISERNRRLDKKVSQALSLAEFFRANVVGTNFDFGHIRRFVPFVVSPFEEWIWDGSERMWEQDPHQPRILSASEAIKMVESRRSLSPTTTDTQSL
;
A
#
# COMPACT_ATOMS: atom_id res chain seq x y z
N MET A 1 0.25 -4.63 -3.88
CA MET A 1 0.30 -3.62 -4.95
C MET A 1 0.56 -2.28 -4.29
N PHE A 2 1.40 -1.44 -4.90
CA PHE A 2 1.75 -0.14 -4.35
C PHE A 2 1.38 0.97 -5.34
N GLU A 3 0.62 1.95 -4.87
CA GLU A 3 0.43 3.24 -5.55
C GLU A 3 1.38 4.26 -4.91
N CYS A 4 2.33 4.78 -5.67
CA CYS A 4 3.31 5.73 -5.13
C CYS A 4 2.84 7.17 -5.30
N VAL A 5 3.15 8.02 -4.32
CA VAL A 5 2.94 9.46 -4.42
C VAL A 5 4.21 10.21 -4.08
N SER A 6 4.48 11.28 -4.82
CA SER A 6 5.49 12.27 -4.43
C SER A 6 4.81 13.50 -3.86
N ILE A 7 5.24 13.90 -2.66
CA ILE A 7 4.74 15.08 -1.96
C ILE A 7 5.90 15.73 -1.22
N GLY A 8 5.91 17.06 -1.15
CA GLY A 8 6.91 17.80 -0.37
C GLY A 8 6.52 17.98 1.09
N ARG A 9 7.47 18.47 1.90
CA ARG A 9 7.27 18.97 3.26
C ARG A 9 7.69 20.45 3.31
N PRO A 10 6.81 21.38 2.90
CA PRO A 10 7.10 22.81 3.02
C PRO A 10 7.12 23.24 4.50
N LEU A 11 7.68 24.42 4.81
CA LEU A 11 7.67 24.97 6.18
C LEU A 11 6.26 24.99 6.79
N ASP A 12 5.24 25.34 5.99
CA ASP A 12 3.84 25.33 6.41
C ASP A 12 3.35 23.95 6.90
N TYR A 13 3.94 22.85 6.42
CA TYR A 13 3.67 21.52 6.94
C TYR A 13 4.38 21.30 8.29
N GLU A 14 5.65 21.68 8.39
CA GLU A 14 6.46 21.52 9.61
C GLU A 14 5.88 22.30 10.80
N ILE A 15 5.31 23.49 10.56
CA ILE A 15 4.62 24.28 11.60
C ILE A 15 3.15 23.87 11.80
N GLY A 16 2.68 22.82 11.12
CA GLY A 16 1.34 22.27 11.29
C GLY A 16 0.21 23.17 10.79
N LYS A 17 0.42 23.97 9.74
CA LYS A 17 -0.61 24.86 9.20
C LYS A 17 -1.84 24.06 8.74
N PRO A 18 -3.05 24.31 9.28
CA PRO A 18 -4.21 23.45 9.02
C PRO A 18 -4.55 23.27 7.55
N ALA A 19 -4.48 24.33 6.74
CA ALA A 19 -4.74 24.24 5.29
C ALA A 19 -3.77 23.29 4.57
N THR A 20 -2.50 23.29 4.96
CA THR A 20 -1.47 22.43 4.37
C THR A 20 -1.66 20.97 4.78
N ILE A 21 -2.02 20.71 6.04
CA ILE A 21 -2.36 19.38 6.52
C ILE A 21 -3.62 18.85 5.83
N SER A 22 -4.68 19.65 5.72
CA SER A 22 -5.92 19.27 5.04
C SER A 22 -5.69 18.94 3.56
N GLU A 23 -4.91 19.75 2.84
CA GLU A 23 -4.57 19.47 1.45
C GLU A 23 -3.73 18.21 1.29
N ARG A 24 -2.77 17.99 2.21
CA ARG A 24 -1.98 16.75 2.26
C ARG A 24 -2.87 15.53 2.45
N ASN A 25 -3.76 15.56 3.45
CA ASN A 25 -4.69 14.49 3.75
C ASN A 25 -5.60 14.21 2.55
N ARG A 26 -6.11 15.27 1.88
CA ARG A 26 -6.92 15.14 0.66
C ARG A 26 -6.15 14.46 -0.48
N ARG A 27 -4.88 14.82 -0.69
CA ARG A 27 -4.04 14.20 -1.73
C ARG A 27 -3.77 12.72 -1.44
N LEU A 28 -3.49 12.38 -0.19
CA LEU A 28 -3.26 11.01 0.25
C LEU A 28 -4.55 10.18 0.16
N ASP A 29 -5.70 10.71 0.59
CA ASP A 29 -6.99 10.05 0.46
C ASP A 29 -7.32 9.72 -1.00
N LYS A 30 -7.08 10.66 -1.93
CA LYS A 30 -7.26 10.42 -3.36
C LYS A 30 -6.41 9.23 -3.85
N LYS A 31 -5.19 9.08 -3.32
CA LYS A 31 -4.30 7.96 -3.67
C LYS A 31 -4.78 6.64 -3.06
N VAL A 32 -5.33 6.67 -1.85
CA VAL A 32 -5.98 5.51 -1.24
C VAL A 32 -7.18 5.06 -2.06
N SER A 33 -8.08 5.98 -2.48
CA SER A 33 -9.17 5.68 -3.42
C SER A 33 -8.64 5.00 -4.68
N GLN A 34 -7.60 5.56 -5.30
CA GLN A 34 -7.04 5.04 -6.55
C GLN A 34 -6.50 3.61 -6.36
N ALA A 35 -5.77 3.36 -5.28
CA ALA A 35 -5.21 2.04 -4.98
C ALA A 35 -6.30 0.99 -4.73
N LEU A 36 -7.37 1.37 -4.00
CA LEU A 36 -8.53 0.50 -3.75
C LEU A 36 -9.29 0.19 -5.04
N SER A 37 -9.62 1.19 -5.84
CA SER A 37 -10.32 0.98 -7.13
C SER A 37 -9.50 0.14 -8.10
N LEU A 38 -8.17 0.27 -8.10
CA LEU A 38 -7.30 -0.58 -8.91
C LEU A 38 -7.31 -2.04 -8.43
N ALA A 39 -7.34 -2.28 -7.11
CA ALA A 39 -7.47 -3.62 -6.56
C ALA A 39 -8.84 -4.24 -6.86
N GLU A 40 -9.91 -3.46 -6.83
CA GLU A 40 -11.25 -3.89 -7.25
C GLU A 40 -11.27 -4.25 -8.74
N PHE A 41 -10.67 -3.42 -9.59
CA PHE A 41 -10.56 -3.67 -11.02
C PHE A 41 -9.86 -5.02 -11.30
N PHE A 42 -8.70 -5.28 -10.68
CA PHE A 42 -7.99 -6.55 -10.88
C PHE A 42 -8.70 -7.76 -10.24
N ARG A 43 -9.46 -7.55 -9.16
CA ARG A 43 -10.28 -8.62 -8.57
C ARG A 43 -11.43 -9.01 -9.52
N ALA A 44 -12.03 -8.04 -10.21
CA ALA A 44 -13.08 -8.29 -11.20
C ALA A 44 -12.53 -8.79 -12.54
N ASN A 45 -11.30 -8.42 -12.88
CA ASN A 45 -10.64 -8.74 -14.15
C ASN A 45 -9.27 -9.34 -13.85
N VAL A 46 -9.22 -10.64 -13.51
CA VAL A 46 -7.97 -11.32 -13.16
C VAL A 46 -7.11 -11.65 -14.37
N VAL A 47 -7.68 -11.69 -15.57
CA VAL A 47 -6.96 -11.89 -16.84
C VAL A 47 -7.35 -10.78 -17.80
N GLY A 48 -6.37 -10.20 -18.45
CA GLY A 48 -6.54 -9.20 -19.49
C GLY A 48 -5.58 -9.43 -20.64
N THR A 49 -5.59 -8.54 -21.63
CA THR A 49 -4.75 -8.66 -22.83
C THR A 49 -3.24 -8.71 -22.52
N ASN A 50 -2.81 -8.05 -21.45
CA ASN A 50 -1.40 -7.88 -21.09
C ASN A 50 -1.05 -8.29 -19.66
N PHE A 51 -1.95 -8.99 -18.94
CA PHE A 51 -1.70 -9.49 -17.60
C PHE A 51 -2.50 -10.76 -17.30
N ASP A 52 -1.95 -11.64 -16.48
CA ASP A 52 -2.64 -12.82 -15.94
C ASP A 52 -2.33 -12.94 -14.44
N PHE A 53 -3.35 -12.66 -13.63
CA PHE A 53 -3.36 -12.79 -12.18
C PHE A 53 -4.30 -13.91 -11.71
N GLY A 54 -4.66 -14.88 -12.57
CA GLY A 54 -5.56 -15.98 -12.22
C GLY A 54 -5.08 -16.83 -11.04
N HIS A 55 -3.78 -16.84 -10.77
CA HIS A 55 -3.14 -17.52 -9.63
C HIS A 55 -3.10 -16.68 -8.34
N ILE A 56 -3.44 -15.39 -8.40
CA ILE A 56 -3.37 -14.47 -7.27
C ILE A 56 -4.61 -14.64 -6.40
N ARG A 57 -4.41 -14.96 -5.11
CA ARG A 57 -5.50 -15.18 -4.15
C ARG A 57 -6.08 -13.88 -3.60
N ARG A 58 -5.28 -12.81 -3.53
CA ARG A 58 -5.68 -11.56 -2.89
C ARG A 58 -4.87 -10.38 -3.42
N PHE A 59 -5.56 -9.31 -3.76
CA PHE A 59 -4.97 -8.01 -4.02
C PHE A 59 -5.00 -7.18 -2.74
N VAL A 60 -3.82 -6.80 -2.25
CA VAL A 60 -3.66 -5.94 -1.07
C VAL A 60 -3.07 -4.61 -1.52
N PRO A 61 -3.88 -3.54 -1.62
CA PRO A 61 -3.42 -2.23 -2.05
C PRO A 61 -2.88 -1.39 -0.89
N PHE A 62 -1.73 -0.76 -1.14
CA PHE A 62 -1.10 0.22 -0.26
C PHE A 62 -0.71 1.47 -1.07
N VAL A 63 -0.63 2.61 -0.39
CA VAL A 63 -0.05 3.86 -0.90
C VAL A 63 1.33 4.03 -0.28
N VAL A 64 2.33 4.41 -1.09
CA VAL A 64 3.68 4.70 -0.60
C VAL A 64 3.95 6.20 -0.68
N SER A 65 4.20 6.81 0.47
CA SER A 65 4.65 8.19 0.62
C SER A 65 6.18 8.24 0.84
N PRO A 66 6.87 9.33 0.43
CA PRO A 66 8.27 9.55 0.79
C PRO A 66 8.49 9.73 2.30
N PHE A 67 7.44 9.94 3.09
CA PHE A 67 7.54 10.19 4.53
C PHE A 67 6.62 9.27 5.33
N GLU A 68 6.93 9.12 6.61
CA GLU A 68 5.98 8.58 7.58
C GLU A 68 4.81 9.56 7.74
N GLU A 69 3.59 9.05 7.58
CA GLU A 69 2.37 9.85 7.60
C GLU A 69 1.56 9.58 8.86
N TRP A 70 0.94 10.64 9.37
CA TRP A 70 -0.11 10.50 10.36
C TRP A 70 -1.40 10.03 9.68
N ILE A 71 -2.01 8.94 10.15
CA ILE A 71 -3.32 8.48 9.68
C ILE A 71 -4.42 9.19 10.47
N TRP A 72 -5.22 10.02 9.80
CA TRP A 72 -6.24 10.87 10.44
C TRP A 72 -7.63 10.23 10.52
N ASP A 73 -7.80 9.03 9.97
CA ASP A 73 -9.07 8.31 9.88
C ASP A 73 -8.88 6.84 10.31
N GLY A 74 -9.72 6.39 11.24
CA GLY A 74 -9.73 5.02 11.78
C GLY A 74 -10.57 4.03 10.97
N SER A 75 -11.18 4.45 9.87
CA SER A 75 -12.02 3.58 9.03
C SER A 75 -11.21 2.44 8.39
N GLU A 76 -11.86 1.30 8.13
CA GLU A 76 -11.22 0.14 7.46
C GLU A 76 -10.66 0.48 6.07
N ARG A 77 -11.11 1.58 5.47
CA ARG A 77 -10.57 2.10 4.23
C ARG A 77 -9.10 2.50 4.37
N MET A 78 -8.67 2.99 5.53
CA MET A 78 -7.29 3.44 5.78
C MET A 78 -6.39 2.35 6.36
N TRP A 79 -6.95 1.18 6.68
CA TRP A 79 -6.26 0.10 7.37
C TRP A 79 -6.42 -1.23 6.60
N GLU A 80 -5.33 -1.96 6.45
CA GLU A 80 -5.41 -3.38 6.08
C GLU A 80 -5.61 -4.20 7.36
N GLN A 81 -6.45 -5.24 7.29
CA GLN A 81 -6.78 -6.04 8.46
C GLN A 81 -5.78 -7.18 8.68
N ASP A 82 -5.22 -7.70 7.59
CA ASP A 82 -4.29 -8.82 7.63
C ASP A 82 -3.17 -8.61 6.60
N PRO A 83 -1.97 -8.19 7.06
CA PRO A 83 -1.62 -7.81 8.43
C PRO A 83 -2.35 -6.52 8.86
N HIS A 84 -2.57 -6.35 10.17
CA HIS A 84 -3.14 -5.12 10.71
C HIS A 84 -2.13 -3.97 10.60
N GLN A 85 -2.27 -3.11 9.58
CA GLN A 85 -1.35 -2.00 9.33
C GLN A 85 -2.01 -0.88 8.52
N PRO A 86 -1.50 0.36 8.60
CA PRO A 86 -1.94 1.45 7.74
C PRO A 86 -1.82 1.12 6.25
N ARG A 87 -2.76 1.62 5.45
CA ARG A 87 -2.67 1.56 3.98
C ARG A 87 -1.67 2.53 3.40
N ILE A 88 -1.33 3.59 4.12
CA ILE A 88 -0.29 4.54 3.72
C ILE A 88 0.99 4.16 4.46
N LEU A 89 2.04 3.86 3.70
CA LEU A 89 3.34 3.46 4.20
C LEU A 89 4.40 4.45 3.71
N SER A 90 5.42 4.67 4.51
CA SER A 90 6.70 5.18 4.01
C SER A 90 7.40 4.13 3.13
N ALA A 91 8.41 4.55 2.37
CA ALA A 91 9.21 3.64 1.56
C ALA A 91 9.89 2.53 2.39
N SER A 92 10.42 2.87 3.57
CA SER A 92 11.05 1.92 4.49
C SER A 92 10.06 0.88 5.02
N GLU A 93 8.86 1.30 5.41
CA GLU A 93 7.79 0.40 5.85
C GLU A 93 7.32 -0.54 4.73
N ALA A 94 7.19 -0.03 3.50
CA ALA A 94 6.84 -0.83 2.34
C ALA A 94 7.89 -1.91 2.04
N ILE A 95 9.18 -1.55 2.10
CA ILE A 95 10.30 -2.49 1.92
C ILE A 95 10.25 -3.56 3.02
N LYS A 96 10.16 -3.15 4.29
CA LYS A 96 10.08 -4.06 5.44
C LYS A 96 8.92 -5.05 5.29
N MET A 97 7.75 -4.59 4.83
CA MET A 97 6.59 -5.45 4.60
C MET A 97 6.85 -6.50 3.50
N VAL A 98 7.54 -6.12 2.42
CA VAL A 98 7.86 -7.08 1.34
C VAL A 98 8.88 -8.10 1.82
N GLU A 99 9.90 -7.68 2.56
CA GLU A 99 10.92 -8.55 3.12
C GLU A 99 10.35 -9.53 4.14
N SER A 100 9.49 -9.07 5.05
CA SER A 100 8.86 -9.93 6.06
C SER A 100 7.95 -10.99 5.44
N ARG A 101 7.34 -10.71 4.28
CA ARG A 101 6.52 -11.69 3.56
C ARG A 101 7.37 -12.72 2.80
N ARG A 102 8.57 -12.34 2.34
CA ARG A 102 9.51 -13.26 1.70
C ARG A 102 10.12 -14.25 2.69
N SER A 103 10.38 -13.84 3.93
CA SER A 103 10.89 -14.74 4.96
C SER A 103 9.86 -15.75 5.47
N LEU A 104 8.56 -15.49 5.24
CA LEU A 104 7.45 -16.38 5.63
C LEU A 104 7.06 -17.42 4.56
N SER A 105 7.59 -17.33 3.34
CA SER A 105 7.39 -18.39 2.34
C SER A 105 8.34 -19.57 2.63
N PRO A 106 7.84 -20.80 2.82
CA PRO A 106 8.71 -21.96 2.98
C PRO A 106 9.55 -22.14 1.72
N THR A 107 10.87 -22.27 1.90
CA THR A 107 11.79 -22.68 0.84
C THR A 107 11.40 -24.09 0.40
N THR A 108 10.81 -24.23 -0.79
CA THR A 108 10.62 -25.55 -1.41
C THR A 108 11.99 -26.01 -1.93
N THR A 109 12.74 -26.73 -1.10
CA THR A 109 14.04 -27.39 -1.40
C THR A 109 14.25 -28.33 -0.21
N ASP A 110 14.35 -29.66 -0.26
CA ASP A 110 14.56 -30.66 -1.30
C ASP A 110 13.92 -31.97 -0.83
N THR A 111 13.34 -32.76 -1.73
CA THR A 111 13.34 -34.22 -1.57
C THR A 111 13.40 -34.84 -2.96
N GLN A 112 14.58 -34.75 -3.59
CA GLN A 112 15.05 -35.86 -4.40
C GLN A 112 16.04 -36.62 -3.54
N SER A 113 15.65 -37.82 -3.11
CA SER A 113 16.56 -38.81 -2.56
C SER A 113 16.04 -40.18 -2.96
N LEU A 114 16.72 -40.71 -3.98
CA LEU A 114 16.91 -42.11 -4.38
C LEU A 114 15.70 -42.93 -4.85
#